data_AF-A0A432HG81-F1
#
_entry.id   AF-A0A432HG81-F1
#
_cell.length_a   1.000
_cell.length_b   1.000
_cell.length_c   1.000
_cell.angle_alpha   90.00
_cell.angle_beta   90.00
_cell.angle_gamma   90.00
#
_symmetry.space_group_name_H-M   'P 1'
#
loop_
_entity.id
_entity.type
_entity.pdbx_description
1 polymer ?
#
loop_
_entity_poly.entity_id
_entity_poly.type
_entity_poly.pdbx_seq_one_letter_code
_entity_poly.pdbx_strand_id
1 'polypeptide(L)'
;MVVSGWRDRLDELDPAHRHMLEGGSLSRMFLRYPLTTSHPVFVGGFYGLLIGLTLLLPYGYQGNAEGHGLGEIIREWGLQTLILVTMTAFLGGFSSLVASAVKRPPIRLENRRRYLFPFPFV
;
A
#
# COMPACT_ATOMS: atom_id res chain seq x y z
N MET A 1 29.81 5.44 -21.03
CA MET A 1 28.88 4.29 -20.95
C MET A 1 27.80 4.65 -19.94
N VAL A 2 26.59 4.98 -20.40
CA VAL A 2 25.44 5.13 -19.51
C VAL A 2 25.09 3.72 -19.04
N VAL A 3 25.23 3.45 -17.74
CA VAL A 3 24.71 2.20 -17.17
C VAL A 3 23.21 2.23 -17.41
N SER A 4 22.72 1.35 -18.28
CA SER A 4 21.27 1.15 -18.48
C SER A 4 20.66 0.90 -17.10
N GLY A 5 19.72 1.75 -16.69
CA GLY A 5 19.00 1.52 -15.45
C GLY A 5 18.31 0.16 -15.53
N TRP A 6 18.11 -0.51 -14.40
CA TRP A 6 17.32 -1.76 -14.35
C TRP A 6 15.91 -1.62 -14.97
N ARG A 7 15.42 -0.38 -15.11
CA ARG A 7 14.16 -0.03 -15.80
C ARG A 7 14.25 -0.14 -17.32
N ASP A 8 15.40 0.16 -17.91
CA ASP A 8 15.59 0.05 -19.37
C ASP A 8 15.53 -1.43 -19.79
N ARG A 9 15.94 -2.34 -18.89
CA ARG A 9 15.80 -3.80 -19.04
C ARG A 9 14.36 -4.31 -18.89
N LEU A 10 13.47 -3.51 -18.31
CA LEU A 10 12.05 -3.85 -18.15
C LEU A 10 11.24 -3.62 -19.44
N ASP A 11 11.71 -2.72 -20.30
CA ASP A 11 11.14 -2.50 -21.63
C ASP A 11 11.46 -3.66 -22.60
N GLU A 12 12.46 -4.49 -22.28
CA GLU A 12 12.81 -5.72 -23.02
C GLU A 12 11.85 -6.90 -22.68
N LEU A 13 11.04 -6.80 -21.62
CA LEU A 13 10.14 -7.85 -21.17
C LEU A 13 8.74 -7.73 -21.80
N ASP A 14 8.09 -8.87 -22.03
CA ASP A 14 6.70 -8.91 -22.50
C ASP A 14 5.76 -8.06 -21.62
N PRO A 15 4.72 -7.43 -22.19
CA PRO A 15 3.82 -6.55 -21.46
C PRO A 15 3.20 -7.19 -20.21
N ALA A 16 2.87 -8.49 -20.27
CA ALA A 16 2.36 -9.25 -19.14
C ALA A 16 3.38 -9.41 -18.01
N HIS A 17 4.66 -9.66 -18.36
CA HIS A 17 5.76 -9.79 -17.40
C HIS A 17 6.14 -8.44 -16.80
N ARG A 18 6.10 -7.38 -17.60
CA ARG A 18 6.28 -6.00 -17.13
C ARG A 18 5.20 -5.61 -16.13
N HIS A 19 3.94 -5.92 -16.42
CA HIS A 19 2.84 -5.61 -15.51
C HIS A 19 2.95 -6.39 -14.17
N MET A 20 3.45 -7.62 -14.18
CA MET A 20 3.72 -8.37 -12.94
C MET A 20 4.77 -7.71 -12.04
N LEU A 21 5.77 -7.06 -12.63
CA LEU A 21 6.87 -6.41 -11.89
C LEU A 21 6.50 -4.99 -11.45
N GLU A 22 5.76 -4.26 -12.29
CA GLU A 22 5.34 -2.89 -11.99
C GLU A 22 4.05 -2.81 -11.14
N GLY A 23 3.23 -3.85 -11.18
CA GLY A 23 1.92 -3.92 -10.54
C GLY A 23 0.93 -2.88 -11.11
N GLY A 24 -0.05 -2.47 -10.28
CA GLY A 24 -1.03 -1.42 -10.61
C GLY A 24 -0.45 0.01 -10.59
N SER A 25 -1.30 1.01 -10.86
CA SER A 25 -0.85 2.41 -10.98
C SER A 25 -0.16 2.96 -9.72
N LEU A 26 -0.63 2.58 -8.53
CA LEU A 26 -0.07 3.01 -7.25
C LEU A 26 1.25 2.30 -6.91
N SER A 27 1.40 1.01 -7.22
CA SER A 27 2.70 0.33 -7.05
C SER A 27 3.73 0.89 -8.02
N ARG A 28 3.34 1.23 -9.25
CA ARG A 28 4.21 1.90 -10.23
C ARG A 28 4.69 3.29 -9.73
N MET A 29 3.87 3.99 -8.95
CA MET A 29 4.26 5.25 -8.30
C MET A 29 5.40 5.04 -7.30
N PHE A 30 5.25 4.10 -6.36
CA PHE A 30 6.29 3.76 -5.39
C PHE A 30 7.54 3.16 -6.04
N LEU A 31 7.38 2.45 -7.16
CA LEU A 31 8.51 1.94 -7.92
C LEU A 31 9.31 3.03 -8.62
N ARG A 32 8.81 4.26 -8.76
CA ARG A 32 9.53 5.40 -9.37
C ARG A 32 10.48 6.08 -8.40
N TYR A 33 10.24 5.96 -7.10
CA TYR A 33 11.06 6.54 -6.04
C TYR A 33 12.23 5.64 -5.63
N PRO A 34 13.32 6.20 -5.10
CA PRO A 34 14.41 5.41 -4.54
C PRO A 34 13.91 4.52 -3.40
N LEU A 35 14.54 3.36 -3.23
CA LEU A 35 14.18 2.33 -2.23
C LEU A 35 14.12 2.86 -0.79
N THR A 36 14.78 3.98 -0.51
CA THR A 36 14.72 4.68 0.79
C THR A 36 13.36 5.33 1.05
N THR A 37 12.72 5.89 0.02
CA THR A 37 11.39 6.51 0.13
C THR A 37 10.27 5.48 0.05
N SER A 38 10.49 4.37 -0.65
CA SER A 38 9.52 3.28 -0.81
C SER A 38 9.61 2.23 0.31
N HIS A 39 10.10 2.62 1.49
CA HIS A 39 10.15 1.73 2.65
C HIS A 39 8.73 1.26 3.02
N PRO A 40 8.51 -0.04 3.31
CA PRO A 40 7.18 -0.58 3.62
C PRO A 40 6.41 0.17 4.71
N VAL A 41 7.11 0.79 5.67
CA VAL A 41 6.53 1.68 6.69
C VAL A 41 5.86 2.91 6.07
N PHE A 42 6.52 3.60 5.15
CA PHE A 42 5.96 4.80 4.50
C PHE A 42 4.81 4.45 3.57
N VAL A 43 4.96 3.35 2.83
CA VAL A 43 3.89 2.82 1.97
C VAL A 43 2.66 2.49 2.82
N GLY A 44 2.84 1.74 3.92
CA GLY A 44 1.77 1.42 4.86
C GLY A 44 1.10 2.67 5.43
N GLY A 45 1.88 3.64 5.92
CA GLY A 45 1.34 4.89 6.46
C GLY A 45 0.56 5.71 5.43
N PHE A 46 1.04 5.80 4.19
CA PHE A 46 0.33 6.49 3.10
C PHE A 46 -1.03 5.83 2.80
N TYR A 47 -1.08 4.50 2.73
CA TYR A 47 -2.36 3.81 2.57
C TYR A 47 -3.29 4.00 3.77
N GLY A 48 -2.77 4.03 4.99
CA GLY A 48 -3.55 4.36 6.18
C GLY A 48 -4.15 5.77 6.12
N LEU A 49 -3.41 6.73 5.57
CA LEU A 49 -3.89 8.10 5.35
C LEU A 49 -5.01 8.14 4.31
N LEU A 50 -4.87 7.41 3.20
CA LEU A 50 -5.91 7.33 2.17
C LEU A 50 -7.21 6.73 2.72
N ILE A 51 -7.11 5.69 3.56
CA ILE A 51 -8.26 5.11 4.25
C ILE A 51 -8.87 6.13 5.22
N GLY A 52 -8.06 6.86 5.98
CA GLY A 52 -8.55 7.96 6.80
C GLY A 52 -9.33 9.00 6.00
N LEU A 53 -8.83 9.39 4.83
CA LEU A 53 -9.49 10.38 3.97
C LEU A 53 -10.85 9.89 3.47
N THR A 54 -10.99 8.61 3.11
CA THR A 54 -12.30 8.05 2.71
C THR A 54 -13.28 7.96 3.88
N LEU A 55 -12.78 7.82 5.11
CA LEU A 55 -13.59 7.81 6.34
C LEU A 55 -14.07 9.20 6.78
N LEU A 56 -13.57 10.29 6.20
CA LEU A 56 -14.03 11.64 6.54
C LEU A 56 -15.53 11.83 6.26
N LEU A 57 -16.03 11.25 5.16
CA LEU A 57 -17.44 11.33 4.79
C LEU A 57 -18.38 10.62 5.79
N PRO A 58 -18.18 9.33 6.14
CA PRO A 58 -19.04 8.66 7.12
C PRO A 58 -18.95 9.27 8.52
N TYR A 59 -17.76 9.72 8.96
CA TYR A 59 -17.64 10.44 10.24
C TYR A 59 -18.38 11.78 10.23
N GLY A 60 -18.31 12.51 9.11
CA GLY A 60 -19.09 13.74 8.92
C GLY A 60 -20.59 13.51 8.99
N TYR A 61 -21.07 12.43 8.36
CA TYR A 61 -22.50 12.08 8.38
C TYR A 61 -22.97 11.68 9.78
N GLN A 62 -22.23 10.81 10.47
CA GLN A 62 -22.56 10.36 11.83
C GLN A 62 -22.55 11.51 12.83
N GLY A 63 -21.47 12.32 12.82
CA GLY A 63 -21.36 13.45 13.73
C GLY A 63 -22.44 14.53 13.49
N ASN A 64 -22.87 14.73 12.24
CA ASN A 64 -23.99 15.62 11.95
C ASN A 64 -25.33 15.06 12.47
N ALA A 65 -25.54 13.75 12.36
CA ALA A 65 -26.75 13.08 12.86
C ALA A 65 -26.84 13.09 14.40
N GLU A 66 -25.70 13.04 15.08
CA GLU A 66 -25.59 13.08 16.54
C GLU A 66 -25.59 14.52 17.11
N GLY A 67 -25.57 15.54 16.25
CA GLY A 67 -25.56 16.95 16.65
C GLY A 67 -24.21 17.47 17.12
N HIS A 68 -23.11 16.75 16.86
CA HIS A 68 -21.76 17.14 17.22
C HIS A 68 -21.30 18.37 16.42
N GLY A 69 -20.54 19.25 17.10
CA GLY A 69 -19.90 20.38 16.44
C GLY A 69 -18.82 19.92 15.47
N LEU A 70 -18.61 20.65 14.36
CA LEU A 70 -17.58 20.32 13.35
C LEU A 70 -16.19 20.07 13.95
N GLY A 71 -15.84 20.79 15.03
CA GLY A 71 -14.56 20.60 15.72
C GLY A 71 -14.41 19.24 16.41
N GLU A 72 -15.49 18.67 16.95
CA GLU A 72 -15.47 17.34 17.57
C GLU A 72 -15.33 16.25 16.52
N ILE A 73 -16.08 16.36 15.43
CA ILE A 73 -16.04 15.44 14.28
C ILE A 73 -14.62 15.36 13.70
N ILE A 74 -14.00 16.51 13.46
CA ILE A 74 -12.63 16.57 12.92
C ILE A 74 -11.63 16.00 13.93
N ARG A 75 -11.81 16.22 15.23
CA ARG A 75 -10.94 15.67 16.27
C ARG A 75 -10.99 14.15 16.30
N GLU A 76 -12.19 13.57 16.29
CA GLU A 76 -12.40 12.13 16.34
C GLU A 76 -11.91 11.45 15.06
N TRP A 77 -12.28 11.99 13.90
CA TRP A 77 -11.77 11.53 12.61
C TRP A 77 -10.24 11.61 12.55
N GLY A 78 -9.66 12.70 13.03
CA GLY A 78 -8.21 12.92 13.03
C GLY A 78 -7.48 11.90 13.91
N LEU A 79 -8.00 11.64 15.11
CA LEU A 79 -7.46 10.60 16.00
C LEU A 79 -7.57 9.21 15.38
N GLN A 80 -8.73 8.87 14.81
CA GLN A 80 -8.94 7.58 14.16
C GLN A 80 -7.99 7.41 12.96
N THR A 81 -7.84 8.44 12.15
CA THR A 81 -6.93 8.45 11.00
C THR A 81 -5.49 8.29 11.44
N LEU A 82 -5.07 8.95 12.53
CA LEU A 82 -3.72 8.83 13.07
C LEU A 82 -3.43 7.40 13.58
N ILE A 83 -4.41 6.76 14.22
CA ILE A 83 -4.32 5.36 14.65
C ILE A 83 -4.16 4.46 13.42
N LEU A 84 -4.99 4.64 12.39
CA LEU A 84 -4.92 3.86 11.15
C LEU A 84 -3.56 3.98 10.48
N VAL A 85 -3.08 5.21 10.26
CA VAL A 85 -1.74 5.49 9.70
C VAL A 85 -0.65 4.79 10.50
N THR A 86 -0.72 4.88 11.83
CA THR A 86 0.27 4.27 12.72
C THR A 86 0.24 2.75 12.64
N MET A 87 -0.94 2.14 12.67
CA MET A 87 -1.11 0.69 12.58
C MET A 87 -0.63 0.15 11.23
N THR A 88 -0.99 0.79 10.11
CA THR A 88 -0.56 0.34 8.78
C THR A 88 0.92 0.56 8.55
N ALA A 89 1.50 1.66 9.06
CA ALA A 89 2.93 1.90 9.03
C ALA A 89 3.71 0.86 9.85
N PHE A 90 3.22 0.54 11.06
CA PHE A 90 3.77 -0.51 11.90
C PHE A 90 3.73 -1.86 11.21
N LEU A 91 2.59 -2.23 10.61
CA LEU A 91 2.43 -3.50 9.89
C LEU A 91 3.35 -3.58 8.67
N GLY A 92 3.54 -2.47 7.95
CA GLY A 92 4.52 -2.36 6.88
C GLY A 92 5.95 -2.60 7.38
N GLY A 93 6.32 -1.98 8.49
CA GLY A 93 7.61 -2.22 9.15
C GLY A 93 7.78 -3.66 9.60
N PHE A 94 6.77 -4.23 10.25
CA PHE A 94 6.77 -5.63 10.66
C PHE A 94 6.93 -6.58 9.48
N SER A 95 6.24 -6.33 8.36
CA SER A 95 6.40 -7.09 7.12
C SER A 95 7.83 -7.05 6.61
N SER A 96 8.52 -5.90 6.68
CA SER A 96 9.92 -5.79 6.27
C SER A 96 10.87 -6.57 7.21
N LEU A 97 10.61 -6.54 8.52
CA LEU A 97 11.37 -7.33 9.51
C LEU A 97 11.21 -8.83 9.26
N VAL A 98 9.98 -9.30 9.03
CA VAL A 98 9.70 -10.71 8.70
C VAL A 98 10.38 -11.10 7.38
N ALA A 99 10.30 -10.26 6.35
CA ALA A 99 10.97 -10.54 5.07
C ALA A 99 12.49 -10.66 5.23
N SER A 100 13.09 -9.78 6.03
CA SER A 100 14.53 -9.82 6.34
C SER A 100 14.93 -11.07 7.14
N ALA A 101 14.11 -11.46 8.13
CA ALA A 101 14.37 -12.64 8.96
C ALA A 101 14.20 -13.96 8.19
N VAL A 102 13.13 -14.08 7.39
CA VAL A 102 12.78 -15.31 6.68
C VAL A 102 13.65 -15.52 5.44
N LYS A 103 14.21 -14.44 4.86
CA LYS A 103 15.04 -14.45 3.63
C LYS A 103 14.42 -15.21 2.45
N ARG A 104 13.10 -15.45 2.48
CA ARG A 104 12.41 -16.09 1.37
C ARG A 104 12.12 -15.03 0.31
N PRO A 105 12.61 -15.21 -0.92
CA PRO A 105 12.14 -14.38 -2.02
C PRO A 105 10.62 -14.54 -2.14
N PRO A 106 9.88 -13.51 -2.60
CA PRO A 106 8.45 -13.61 -2.84
C PRO A 106 8.20 -14.85 -3.72
N ILE A 107 7.54 -15.85 -3.14
CA ILE A 107 7.31 -17.13 -3.81
C ILE A 107 6.41 -16.85 -5.00
N ARG A 108 6.89 -17.17 -6.21
CA ARG A 108 6.08 -17.17 -7.43
C ARG A 108 4.81 -17.98 -7.13
N LEU A 109 3.65 -17.33 -7.11
CA LEU A 109 2.37 -17.93 -6.75
C LEU A 109 1.84 -18.93 -7.79
N GLU A 110 2.64 -19.26 -8.81
CA GLU A 110 2.28 -20.10 -9.96
C GLU A 110 1.62 -21.42 -9.55
N ASN A 111 2.17 -22.13 -8.55
CA ASN A 111 1.63 -23.40 -8.05
C ASN A 111 0.64 -23.28 -6.87
N ARG A 112 0.43 -22.08 -6.28
CA ARG A 112 -0.47 -21.88 -5.12
C ARG A 112 -1.67 -20.98 -5.40
N ARG A 113 -1.77 -20.39 -6.60
CA ARG A 113 -2.88 -19.52 -7.02
C ARG A 113 -4.24 -20.17 -6.76
N ARG A 114 -4.41 -21.46 -7.08
CA ARG A 114 -5.68 -22.20 -6.87
C ARG A 114 -6.12 -22.30 -5.39
N TYR A 115 -5.18 -22.24 -4.44
CA TYR A 115 -5.50 -22.32 -3.01
C TYR A 115 -5.66 -20.95 -2.34
N LEU A 116 -4.93 -19.93 -2.81
CA LEU A 116 -5.01 -18.58 -2.26
C LEU A 116 -6.11 -17.71 -2.89
N PHE A 117 -6.44 -17.95 -4.16
CA PHE A 117 -7.45 -17.19 -4.89
C PHE A 117 -8.48 -18.17 -5.48
N PRO A 118 -9.52 -18.54 -4.71
CA PRO A 118 -10.55 -19.46 -5.19
C PRO A 118 -11.40 -18.88 -6.34
N PHE A 119 -11.39 -17.56 -6.52
CA PHE A 119 -12.11 -16.89 -7.61
C PHE A 119 -11.13 -16.49 -8.72
N PRO A 120 -11.44 -16.83 -9.99
CA PRO A 120 -10.69 -16.31 -11.12
C PRO A 120 -11.01 -14.81 -11.23
N PHE A 121 -10.04 -13.96 -10.89
CA PHE A 121 -10.13 -12.56 -11.27
C PHE A 121 -9.96 -12.51 -12.79
N VAL A 122 -11.03 -12.12 -13.47
CA VAL A 122 -11.09 -11.88 -14.92
C VAL A 122 -10.15 -10.76 -15.30
#